data_AF-A0A350AIM5-F1
#
_entry.id   AF-A0A350AIM5-F1
#
_cell.length_a   1.000
_cell.length_b   1.000
_cell.length_c   1.000
_cell.angle_alpha   90.00
_cell.angle_beta   90.00
_cell.angle_gamma   90.00
#
_symmetry.space_group_name_H-M   'P 1'
#
loop_
_entity.id
_entity.type
_entity.pdbx_description
1 polymer ?
#
loop_
_entity_poly.entity_id
_entity_poly.type
_entity_poly.pdbx_seq_one_letter_code
_entity_poly.pdbx_strand_id
1 'polypeptide(L)'
;GAALWGIENEMSPPAPITGNAYALDLPRMAESWSEAIQAFENSKVVPEFFTPDLIRNFTSTKKQELHYMADLEPNEQLEIYLDTV
;
A
#
# COMPACT_ATOMS: atom_id res chain seq x y z
N GLY A 1 1.20 -7.16 11.26
CA GLY A 1 2.57 -7.25 10.73
C GLY A 1 3.41 -6.13 11.29
N ALA A 2 3.57 -5.05 10.54
CA ALA A 2 4.52 -3.96 10.84
C ALA A 2 4.54 -3.42 12.28
N ALA A 3 3.38 -3.14 12.88
CA ALA A 3 3.33 -2.60 14.25
C ALA A 3 3.89 -3.57 15.30
N LEU A 4 3.56 -4.86 15.21
CA LEU A 4 4.08 -5.88 16.12
C LEU A 4 5.58 -6.07 15.91
N TRP A 5 6.02 -6.17 14.66
CA TRP A 5 7.45 -6.28 14.33
C TRP A 5 8.26 -5.10 14.88
N GLY A 6 7.73 -3.88 14.81
CA GLY A 6 8.37 -2.69 15.41
C GLY A 6 8.47 -2.76 16.93
N ILE A 7 7.45 -3.29 17.62
CA ILE A 7 7.49 -3.50 19.08
C ILE A 7 8.54 -4.55 19.45
N GLU A 8 8.56 -5.68 18.75
CA GLU A 8 9.50 -6.79 19.00
C GLU A 8 10.96 -6.41 18.73
N ASN A 9 11.19 -5.46 17.82
CA ASN A 9 12.52 -4.93 17.50
C ASN A 9 12.85 -3.63 18.25
N GLU A 10 12.05 -3.23 19.24
CA GLU A 10 12.23 -2.01 20.04
C GLU A 10 12.47 -0.76 19.18
N MET A 11 11.82 -0.69 18.02
CA MET A 11 12.00 0.41 17.08
C MET A 11 11.39 1.70 17.63
N SER A 12 12.17 2.77 17.62
CA SER A 12 11.67 4.09 17.98
C SER A 12 11.01 4.76 16.77
N PRO A 13 9.76 5.25 16.89
CA PRO A 13 9.15 6.04 15.84
C PRO A 13 9.88 7.39 15.67
N PRO A 14 9.75 8.04 14.51
CA PRO A 14 10.24 9.40 14.34
C PRO A 14 9.52 10.38 15.28
N ALA A 15 10.13 11.54 15.51
CA ALA A 15 9.55 12.58 16.33
C ALA A 15 8.16 13.01 15.79
N PRO A 16 7.20 13.33 16.66
CA PRO A 16 5.88 13.75 16.24
C PRO A 16 5.96 15.10 15.51
N ILE A 17 5.17 15.24 14.46
CA ILE A 17 4.98 16.50 13.76
C ILE A 17 3.86 17.29 14.43
N THR A 18 4.13 18.55 14.77
CA THR A 18 3.12 19.47 15.32
C THR A 18 2.87 20.60 14.32
N GLY A 19 1.60 20.91 14.05
CA GLY A 19 1.20 21.94 13.07
C GLY A 19 0.68 21.35 11.76
N ASN A 20 0.84 22.08 10.65
CA ASN A 20 0.29 21.69 9.34
C ASN A 20 1.29 20.83 8.54
N ALA A 21 1.02 19.53 8.42
CA ALA A 21 1.85 18.62 7.63
C ALA A 21 1.87 18.94 6.12
N TYR A 22 0.82 19.56 5.56
CA TYR A 22 0.81 19.96 4.14
C TYR A 22 1.79 21.09 3.81
N ALA A 23 2.28 21.81 4.82
CA ALA A 23 3.28 22.86 4.66
C ALA A 23 4.72 22.31 4.74
N LEU A 24 4.90 21.02 5.00
CA LEU A 24 6.20 20.37 5.18
C LEU A 24 6.53 19.49 3.98
N ASP A 25 7.81 19.44 3.63
CA ASP A 25 8.33 18.52 2.61
C ASP A 25 8.67 17.17 3.27
N LEU A 26 7.68 16.28 3.31
CA LEU A 26 7.77 14.96 3.95
C LEU A 26 7.74 13.85 2.90
N PRO A 27 8.34 12.67 3.20
CA PRO A 27 8.17 11.49 2.37
C PRO A 27 6.69 11.21 2.12
N ARG A 28 6.32 11.09 0.85
CA ARG A 28 4.94 10.83 0.45
C ARG A 28 4.65 9.34 0.43
N MET A 29 3.37 9.02 0.63
CA MET A 29 2.85 7.71 0.28
C MET A 29 2.90 7.55 -1.25
N ALA A 30 2.86 6.30 -1.73
CA ALA A 30 2.71 6.03 -3.15
C ALA A 30 1.53 6.82 -3.73
N GLU A 31 1.75 7.51 -4.84
CA GLU A 31 0.77 8.42 -5.45
C GLU A 31 -0.17 7.68 -6.41
N SER A 32 0.20 6.45 -6.79
CA SER A 32 -0.63 5.58 -7.62
C SER A 32 -0.73 4.18 -7.05
N TRP A 33 -1.77 3.47 -7.49
CA TRP A 33 -1.95 2.06 -7.15
C TRP A 33 -0.79 1.19 -7.65
N SER A 34 -0.27 1.47 -8.85
CA SER A 34 0.91 0.79 -9.41
C SER A 34 2.15 0.97 -8.52
N GLU A 35 2.42 2.21 -8.07
CA GLU A 35 3.52 2.49 -7.16
C GLU A 35 3.36 1.78 -5.82
N ALA A 36 2.13 1.74 -5.28
CA ALA A 36 1.87 1.03 -4.02
C ALA A 36 2.13 -0.47 -4.14
N ILE A 37 1.71 -1.10 -5.25
CA ILE A 37 1.98 -2.52 -5.54
C ILE A 37 3.49 -2.76 -5.61
N GLN A 38 4.22 -1.91 -6.33
CA GLN A 38 5.68 -2.03 -6.47
C GLN A 38 6.41 -1.80 -5.14
N ALA A 39 5.97 -0.84 -4.33
CA ALA A 39 6.55 -0.56 -3.02
C ALA A 39 6.35 -1.73 -2.06
N PHE A 40 5.17 -2.38 -2.08
CA PHE A 40 4.89 -3.56 -1.28
C PHE A 40 5.72 -4.77 -1.74
N GLU A 41 5.76 -5.03 -3.04
CA GLU A 41 6.50 -6.15 -3.64
C GLU A 41 8.01 -6.08 -3.37
N ASN A 42 8.58 -4.87 -3.45
CA ASN A 42 10.01 -4.64 -3.28
C ASN A 42 10.41 -4.23 -1.85
N SER A 43 9.49 -4.26 -0.90
CA SER A 43 9.78 -3.87 0.47
C SER A 43 10.75 -4.84 1.13
N LYS A 44 11.76 -4.29 1.81
CA LYS A 44 12.70 -5.06 2.64
C LYS A 44 12.12 -5.40 4.01
N VAL A 45 11.02 -4.75 4.40
CA VAL A 45 10.41 -4.87 5.75
C VAL A 45 9.22 -5.81 5.73
N VAL A 46 8.43 -5.81 4.65
CA VAL A 46 7.24 -6.68 4.50
C VAL A 46 7.56 -8.18 4.68
N PRO A 47 8.69 -8.73 4.15
CA PRO A 47 9.05 -10.14 4.36
C PRO A 47 9.30 -10.54 5.82
N GLU A 48 9.54 -9.57 6.72
CA GLU A 48 9.78 -9.84 8.14
C GLU A 48 8.51 -10.31 8.87
N PHE A 49 7.32 -10.04 8.32
CA PHE A 49 6.04 -10.38 8.94
C PHE A 49 4.96 -10.90 7.99
N PHE A 50 5.32 -11.15 6.73
CA PHE A 50 4.47 -11.84 5.76
C PHE A 50 5.24 -12.96 5.06
N THR A 51 4.55 -14.06 4.76
CA THR A 51 5.16 -15.19 4.06
C THR A 51 5.40 -14.84 2.58
N PRO A 52 6.45 -15.40 1.95
CA PRO A 52 6.71 -15.17 0.54
C PRO A 52 5.53 -15.51 -0.38
N ASP A 53 4.78 -16.57 -0.06
CA ASP A 53 3.60 -16.95 -0.84
C ASP A 53 2.46 -15.93 -0.75
N LEU A 54 2.24 -15.34 0.43
CA LEU A 54 1.24 -14.28 0.58
C LEU A 54 1.64 -13.06 -0.23
N ILE A 55 2.90 -12.64 -0.13
CA ILE A 55 3.43 -11.47 -0.86
C ILE A 55 3.26 -11.70 -2.36
N ARG A 56 3.72 -12.85 -2.89
CA ARG A 56 3.62 -13.20 -4.31
C ARG A 56 2.17 -13.22 -4.79
N ASN A 57 1.30 -13.91 -4.07
CA ASN A 57 -0.08 -14.10 -4.50
C ASN A 57 -0.85 -12.78 -4.45
N PHE A 58 -0.67 -11.99 -3.38
CA PHE A 58 -1.31 -10.70 -3.23
C PHE A 58 -0.87 -9.71 -4.33
N THR A 59 0.43 -9.58 -4.58
CA THR A 59 0.91 -8.68 -5.65
C THR A 59 0.47 -9.14 -7.03
N SER A 60 0.42 -10.45 -7.28
CA SER A 60 -0.10 -10.99 -8.55
C SER A 60 -1.57 -10.63 -8.76
N THR A 61 -2.42 -10.80 -7.74
CA THR A 61 -3.83 -10.40 -7.80
C THR A 61 -3.96 -8.89 -8.03
N LYS A 62 -3.22 -8.05 -7.31
CA LYS A 62 -3.31 -6.59 -7.47
C LYS A 62 -2.82 -6.12 -8.84
N LYS A 63 -1.82 -6.76 -9.42
CA LYS A 63 -1.40 -6.49 -10.81
C LYS A 63 -2.49 -6.86 -11.82
N GLN A 64 -3.18 -7.99 -11.60
CA GLN A 64 -4.30 -8.40 -12.43
C GLN A 64 -5.50 -7.43 -12.31
N GLU A 65 -5.88 -7.05 -11.09
CA GLU A 65 -6.95 -6.08 -10.87
C GLU A 65 -6.62 -4.73 -11.52
N LEU A 66 -5.37 -4.24 -11.36
CA LEU A 66 -4.91 -3.00 -11.99
C LEU A 66 -5.00 -3.07 -13.52
N HIS A 67 -4.63 -4.21 -14.11
CA HIS A 67 -4.72 -4.42 -15.55
C HIS A 67 -6.17 -4.27 -16.05
N TYR A 68 -7.11 -4.97 -15.42
CA TYR A 68 -8.51 -4.90 -15.85
C TYR A 68 -9.18 -3.56 -15.54
N MET A 69 -8.82 -2.91 -14.42
CA MET A 69 -9.34 -1.59 -14.09
C MET A 69 -8.97 -0.55 -15.15
N ALA A 70 -7.81 -0.70 -15.81
CA ALA A 70 -7.36 0.20 -16.87
C ALA A 70 -8.19 0.08 -18.16
N ASP A 71 -8.92 -1.02 -18.36
CA ASP A 71 -9.75 -1.26 -19.55
C ASP A 71 -11.18 -0.75 -19.40
N LEU A 72 -11.56 -0.25 -18.21
CA LEU A 72 -12.91 0.21 -17.90
C LEU A 72 -13.08 1.70 -18.11
N GLU A 73 -14.28 2.10 -18.53
CA GLU A 73 -14.68 3.50 -18.57
C GLU A 73 -14.87 4.05 -17.15
N PRO A 74 -14.70 5.37 -16.91
CA PRO A 74 -14.75 5.94 -15.57
C PRO A 74 -16.04 5.67 -14.78
N ASN A 75 -17.18 5.54 -15.45
CA ASN A 75 -18.44 5.18 -14.81
C ASN A 75 -18.47 3.70 -14.39
N GLU A 76 -17.93 2.80 -15.22
CA GLU A 76 -17.83 1.36 -14.90
C GLU A 76 -16.88 1.14 -13.72
N GLN A 77 -15.77 1.90 -13.64
CA GLN A 77 -14.88 1.90 -12.48
C GLN A 77 -15.61 2.32 -11.19
N LEU A 78 -16.50 3.32 -11.27
CA LEU A 78 -17.27 3.79 -10.13
C LEU A 78 -18.33 2.77 -9.69
N GLU A 79 -19.01 2.13 -10.63
CA GLU A 79 -20.04 1.12 -10.37
C GLU A 79 -19.49 -0.07 -9.56
N ILE A 80 -18.23 -0.49 -9.79
CA ILE A 80 -17.55 -1.54 -9.00
C ILE A 80 -17.59 -1.26 -7.50
N TYR A 81 -17.55 0.00 -7.08
CA TYR A 81 -17.55 0.40 -5.67
C TYR A 81 -18.94 0.75 -5.14
N LEU A 82 -19.93 0.93 -6.01
CA LEU A 82 -21.28 1.35 -5.64
C LEU A 82 -22.27 0.18 -5.54
N ASP A 83 -22.09 -0.88 -6.33
CA ASP A 83 -23.03 -2.02 -6.38
C ASP A 83 -22.78 -3.09 -5.30
N THR A 84 -21.70 -2.98 -4.53
CA THR A 84 -21.45 -3.86 -3.38
C THR A 84 -21.86 -3.20 -2.06
N VAL A 85 -23.16 -3.26 -1.75
CA VAL A 85 -23.74 -3.23 -0.38
C VAL A 85 -25.02 -4.04 -0.31
#